data_AF-A0A920UT17-F1
#
_entry.id   AF-A0A920UT17-F1
#
_cell.length_a   1.000
_cell.length_b   1.000
_cell.length_c   1.000
_cell.angle_alpha   90.00
_cell.angle_beta   90.00
_cell.angle_gamma   90.00
#
_symmetry.space_group_name_H-M   'P 1'
#
loop_
_entity.id
_entity.type
_entity.pdbx_description
1 polymer ?
#
loop_
_entity_poly.entity_id
_entity_poly.type
_entity_poly.pdbx_seq_one_letter_code
_entity_poly.pdbx_strand_id
1 'polypeptide(L)'
;MLGVGESIPEVEAVMEDLRGHGVELLTLGQYLQPSLDHLPVERYVNPQEFQDLATLGSQMGFGHVASGPMVRSSYHADQQAQPFISSKLKPTKLVGSSEDLTQVVT
;
A
#
# COMPACT_ATOMS: atom_id res chain seq x y z
N MET A 1 -1.32 -3.73 8.63
CA MET A 1 -1.49 -5.20 8.53
C MET A 1 -2.66 -5.57 9.41
N LEU A 2 -3.52 -6.48 8.95
CA LEU A 2 -4.74 -6.89 9.66
C LEU A 2 -4.61 -8.32 10.18
N GLY A 3 -5.34 -8.67 11.24
CA GLY A 3 -5.40 -10.02 11.81
C GLY A 3 -4.56 -10.23 13.07
N VAL A 4 -4.20 -9.16 13.79
CA VAL A 4 -3.39 -9.20 15.03
C VAL A 4 -4.17 -8.75 16.27
N GLY A 5 -5.50 -8.65 16.17
CA GLY A 5 -6.40 -8.33 17.27
C GLY A 5 -7.13 -7.00 17.11
N GLU A 6 -6.91 -6.29 16.00
CA GLU A 6 -7.60 -5.05 15.70
C GLU A 6 -9.08 -5.28 15.36
N SER A 7 -9.93 -4.34 15.77
CA SER A 7 -11.32 -4.24 15.33
C SER A 7 -11.43 -3.36 14.08
N ILE A 8 -12.50 -3.56 13.28
CA ILE A 8 -12.75 -2.72 12.10
C ILE A 8 -12.84 -1.23 12.45
N PRO A 9 -13.55 -0.79 13.50
CA PRO A 9 -13.58 0.63 13.86
C PRO A 9 -12.20 1.23 14.18
N GLU A 10 -11.28 0.47 14.78
CA GLU A 10 -9.90 0.94 15.01
C GLU A 10 -9.14 1.10 13.69
N VAL A 11 -9.34 0.19 12.73
CA VAL A 11 -8.76 0.30 11.38
C VAL A 11 -9.28 1.54 10.67
N GLU A 12 -10.59 1.80 10.74
CA GLU A 12 -11.22 2.98 10.14
C GLU A 12 -10.69 4.28 10.75
N ALA A 13 -10.57 4.36 12.08
CA ALA A 13 -9.99 5.52 12.76
C ALA A 13 -8.55 5.80 12.29
N VAL A 14 -7.72 4.75 12.16
CA VAL A 14 -6.36 4.91 11.63
C VAL A 14 -6.38 5.36 10.16
N MET A 15 -7.32 4.88 9.36
CA MET A 15 -7.48 5.34 7.98
C MET A 15 -7.82 6.84 7.91
N GLU A 16 -8.71 7.33 8.78
CA GLU A 16 -9.02 8.76 8.91
C GLU A 16 -7.78 9.58 9.31
N ASP A 17 -7.04 9.12 10.31
CA ASP A 17 -5.81 9.77 10.76
C ASP A 17 -4.77 9.87 9.64
N LEU A 18 -4.51 8.78 8.92
CA LEU A 18 -3.60 8.76 7.78
C LEU A 18 -4.03 9.74 6.70
N ARG A 19 -5.34 9.79 6.41
CA ARG A 19 -5.89 10.71 5.42
C ARG A 19 -5.72 12.16 5.87
N GLY A 20 -6.00 12.47 7.14
CA GLY A 20 -5.79 13.78 7.74
C GLY A 20 -4.35 14.29 7.66
N HIS A 21 -3.37 13.38 7.61
CA HIS A 21 -1.94 13.68 7.46
C HIS A 21 -1.43 13.70 6.02
N GLY A 22 -2.32 13.66 5.02
CA GLY A 22 -1.88 13.78 3.63
C GLY A 22 -1.41 12.48 2.98
N VAL A 23 -1.60 11.31 3.60
CA VAL A 23 -1.21 10.01 3.01
C VAL A 23 -2.06 9.69 1.78
N GLU A 24 -1.44 9.53 0.61
CA GLU A 24 -2.14 9.31 -0.67
C GLU A 24 -2.32 7.83 -1.05
N LEU A 25 -1.39 6.97 -0.62
CA LEU A 25 -1.34 5.55 -0.95
C LEU A 25 -1.55 4.71 0.31
N LEU A 26 -2.52 3.80 0.29
CA LEU A 26 -2.79 2.89 1.40
C LEU A 26 -2.66 1.44 0.95
N THR A 27 -2.02 0.62 1.78
CA THR A 27 -1.98 -0.83 1.61
C THR A 27 -2.55 -1.54 2.84
N LEU A 28 -3.46 -2.48 2.62
CA LEU A 28 -4.10 -3.30 3.65
C LEU A 28 -3.87 -4.78 3.30
N GLY A 29 -3.09 -5.47 4.13
CA GLY A 29 -2.72 -6.87 3.93
C GLY A 29 -2.87 -7.72 5.18
N GLN A 30 -3.07 -9.02 5.00
CA GLN A 30 -3.15 -10.00 6.08
C GLN A 30 -1.78 -10.16 6.75
N TYR A 31 -1.75 -10.03 8.07
CA TYR A 31 -0.61 -10.43 8.87
C TYR A 31 -0.44 -11.95 8.79
N LEU A 32 0.76 -12.37 8.39
CA LEU A 32 1.16 -13.76 8.38
C LEU A 32 2.33 -13.89 9.36
N GLN A 33 2.13 -14.68 10.39
CA GLN A 33 3.13 -14.92 11.42
C GLN A 33 4.39 -15.53 10.78
N PRO A 34 5.57 -14.87 10.87
CA PRO A 34 6.79 -15.40 10.25
C PRO A 34 7.35 -16.65 10.94
N SER A 35 7.25 -16.70 12.26
CA SER A 35 7.67 -17.84 13.10
C SER A 35 6.88 -17.84 14.41
N LEU A 36 6.99 -18.92 15.19
CA LEU A 36 6.30 -19.08 16.47
C LEU A 36 6.67 -18.02 17.52
N ASP A 37 7.80 -17.33 17.37
CA ASP A 37 8.26 -16.29 18.29
C ASP A 37 7.61 -14.91 18.01
N HIS A 38 6.83 -14.79 16.94
CA HIS A 38 6.10 -13.56 16.60
C HIS A 38 4.68 -13.62 17.11
N LEU A 39 3.99 -12.46 17.13
CA LEU A 39 2.57 -12.39 17.50
C LEU A 39 1.76 -13.45 16.74
N PRO A 40 0.87 -14.19 17.41
CA PRO A 40 -0.01 -15.13 16.73
C PRO A 40 -0.98 -14.38 15.81
N VAL A 41 -1.45 -15.07 14.78
CA VAL A 41 -2.57 -14.57 13.97
C VAL A 41 -3.85 -14.72 14.79
N GLU A 42 -4.49 -13.61 15.14
CA GLU A 42 -5.77 -13.59 15.88
C GLU A 42 -6.93 -13.95 14.95
N ARG A 43 -6.92 -13.44 13.71
CA ARG A 43 -7.90 -13.80 12.69
C ARG A 43 -7.35 -13.73 11.27
N TYR A 44 -7.90 -14.58 10.41
CA TYR A 44 -7.81 -14.41 8.97
C TYR A 44 -8.98 -13.54 8.50
N VAL A 45 -8.67 -12.37 7.98
CA VAL A 45 -9.67 -11.40 7.53
C VAL A 45 -10.38 -11.92 6.29
N ASN A 46 -11.71 -11.77 6.26
CA ASN A 46 -12.51 -12.22 5.12
C ASN A 46 -12.17 -11.37 3.88
N PRO A 47 -12.04 -11.96 2.68
CA PRO A 47 -11.87 -11.19 1.43
C PRO A 47 -12.89 -10.05 1.24
N GLN A 48 -14.13 -10.20 1.70
CA GLN A 48 -15.14 -9.14 1.65
C GLN A 48 -14.77 -7.94 2.51
N GLU A 49 -14.21 -8.15 3.71
CA GLU A 49 -13.79 -7.03 4.59
C GLU A 49 -12.65 -6.22 3.94
N PHE A 50 -11.74 -6.87 3.21
CA PHE A 50 -10.72 -6.15 2.43
C PHE A 50 -11.36 -5.28 1.34
N GLN A 51 -12.40 -5.77 0.66
CA GLN A 51 -13.13 -5.04 -0.36
C GLN A 51 -13.91 -3.86 0.23
N ASP A 52 -14.50 -4.04 1.40
CA ASP A 52 -15.24 -2.99 2.11
C ASP A 52 -14.29 -1.87 2.54
N LEU A 53 -13.13 -2.21 3.12
CA LEU A 53 -12.10 -1.25 3.49
C LEU A 53 -11.48 -0.53 2.28
N ALA A 54 -11.33 -1.20 1.14
CA ALA A 54 -10.87 -0.56 -0.10
C ALA A 54 -11.86 0.49 -0.60
N THR A 55 -13.15 0.15 -0.52
CA THR A 55 -14.26 1.05 -0.91
C THR A 55 -14.30 2.26 0.01
N LEU A 56 -14.21 2.02 1.33
CA LEU A 56 -14.17 3.07 2.34
C LEU A 56 -12.97 3.99 2.16
N GLY A 57 -11.77 3.45 1.98
CA GLY A 57 -10.57 4.26 1.75
C GLY A 57 -10.67 5.11 0.48
N SER A 58 -11.27 4.58 -0.58
CA SER A 58 -11.55 5.35 -1.79
C SER A 58 -12.52 6.51 -1.51
N GLN A 59 -13.56 6.28 -0.70
CA GLN A 59 -14.52 7.32 -0.28
C GLN A 59 -13.88 8.38 0.63
N MET A 60 -12.93 7.99 1.48
CA MET A 60 -12.15 8.90 2.32
C MET A 60 -11.17 9.77 1.51
N GLY A 61 -10.93 9.45 0.24
CA GLY A 61 -10.04 10.23 -0.64
C GLY A 61 -8.58 9.80 -0.60
N PHE A 62 -8.29 8.53 -0.28
CA PHE A 62 -7.00 7.95 -0.69
C PHE A 62 -6.92 7.91 -2.22
N GLY A 63 -5.78 8.30 -2.78
CA GLY A 63 -5.58 8.31 -4.22
C GLY A 63 -5.45 6.89 -4.79
N HIS A 64 -4.93 5.95 -4.00
CA HIS A 64 -4.95 4.53 -4.31
C HIS A 64 -5.01 3.70 -3.03
N VAL A 65 -5.81 2.63 -3.05
CA VAL A 65 -5.91 1.66 -1.96
C VAL A 65 -5.71 0.26 -2.53
N ALA A 66 -4.62 -0.39 -2.16
CA ALA A 66 -4.41 -1.81 -2.42
C ALA A 66 -4.83 -2.60 -1.18
N SER A 67 -5.84 -3.47 -1.31
CA SER A 67 -6.41 -4.20 -0.18
C SER A 67 -6.62 -5.66 -0.55
N GLY A 68 -6.08 -6.57 0.25
CA GLY A 68 -6.28 -8.00 0.06
C GLY A 68 -5.28 -8.85 0.86
N PRO A 69 -5.54 -10.17 1.00
CA PRO A 69 -4.75 -11.02 1.90
C PRO A 69 -3.23 -10.99 1.61
N MET A 70 -2.86 -11.03 0.33
CA MET A 70 -1.46 -11.08 -0.12
C MET A 70 -0.84 -9.71 -0.39
N VAL A 71 -1.58 -8.61 -0.19
CA VAL A 71 -1.04 -7.26 -0.42
C VAL A 71 0.11 -6.98 0.55
N ARG A 72 1.16 -6.38 0.03
CA ARG A 72 2.32 -5.86 0.78
C ARG A 72 2.64 -4.46 0.28
N SER A 73 3.38 -3.71 1.08
CA SER A 73 3.72 -2.31 0.78
C SER A 73 4.47 -2.12 -0.55
N SER A 74 5.24 -3.10 -0.99
CA SER A 74 5.97 -3.06 -2.26
C SER A 74 5.19 -3.65 -3.46
N TYR A 75 4.01 -4.24 -3.23
CA TYR A 75 3.26 -4.90 -4.29
C TYR A 75 2.72 -3.87 -5.30
N HIS A 76 3.26 -3.89 -6.53
CA HIS A 76 2.98 -2.90 -7.60
C HIS A 76 3.21 -1.44 -7.19
N ALA A 77 4.12 -1.18 -6.25
CA ALA A 77 4.36 0.18 -5.73
C ALA A 77 4.80 1.18 -6.83
N ASP A 78 5.51 0.71 -7.84
CA ASP A 78 5.90 1.49 -9.02
C ASP A 78 4.69 1.98 -9.82
N GLN A 79 3.73 1.09 -10.11
CA GLN A 79 2.49 1.41 -10.80
C GLN A 79 1.59 2.30 -9.95
N GLN A 80 1.52 2.04 -8.65
CA GLN A 80 0.72 2.81 -7.69
C GLN A 80 1.23 4.24 -7.53
N ALA A 81 2.55 4.44 -7.52
CA ALA A 81 3.15 5.77 -7.36
C ALA A 81 3.18 6.58 -8.66
N GLN A 82 3.16 5.93 -9.83
CA GLN A 82 3.30 6.59 -11.14
C GLN A 82 2.35 7.80 -11.36
N PRO A 83 1.05 7.74 -11.01
CA PRO A 83 0.14 8.89 -11.17
C PRO A 83 0.48 10.08 -10.28
N PHE A 84 1.08 9.84 -9.12
CA PHE A 84 1.42 10.87 -8.11
C PHE A 84 2.79 11.48 -8.37
N ILE A 85 3.72 10.69 -8.90
CA ILE A 85 5.05 11.16 -9.30
C ILE A 85 4.96 12.03 -10.56
N SER A 86 4.20 11.60 -11.58
CA SER A 86 4.12 12.36 -12.85
C SER A 86 3.39 13.70 -12.71
N SER A 87 2.46 13.82 -11.76
CA SER A 87 1.71 15.04 -11.49
C SER A 87 2.47 16.04 -10.60
N LYS A 88 3.41 15.58 -9.76
CA LYS A 88 4.21 16.43 -8.86
C LYS A 88 5.61 16.79 -9.39
N LEU A 89 6.11 16.07 -10.40
CA LEU A 89 7.38 16.40 -11.03
C LEU A 89 7.19 17.51 -12.08
N LYS A 90 7.88 18.64 -11.88
CA LYS A 90 8.23 19.51 -13.01
C LYS A 90 9.09 18.68 -13.98
N PRO A 91 8.92 18.80 -15.30
CA PRO A 91 9.78 18.12 -16.25
C PRO A 91 11.21 18.65 -16.08
N THR A 92 12.02 17.93 -15.32
CA THR A 92 13.46 18.14 -15.27
C THR A 92 14.00 17.69 -16.62
N LYS A 93 14.53 18.62 -17.43
CA LYS A 93 15.27 18.25 -18.63
C LYS A 93 16.37 17.29 -18.19
N LEU A 94 16.28 16.04 -18.64
CA LEU A 94 17.40 15.10 -18.60
C LEU A 94 18.52 15.73 -19.45
N VAL A 95 19.51 16.31 -18.78
CA VAL A 95 20.78 16.63 -19.42
C VAL A 95 21.40 15.30 -19.76
N GLY A 96 21.57 15.05 -21.06
CA GLY A 96 21.97 13.76 -21.58
C GLY A 96 23.34 13.31 -21.09
N SER A 97 23.43 12.03 -20.79
CA SER A 97 24.64 11.24 -21.01
C SER A 97 24.20 9.91 -21.59
N SER A 98 24.47 9.75 -22.88
CA SER A 98 24.43 8.48 -23.59
C SER A 98 25.48 7.55 -22.99
N GLU A 99 25.07 6.59 -22.16
CA GLU A 99 25.84 5.36 -21.96
C GLU A 99 24.88 4.16 -22.05
N ASP A 100 25.26 3.29 -22.97
CA ASP A 100 24.59 2.09 -23.45
C ASP A 100 24.55 1.02 -22.35
N LEU A 101 23.37 0.64 -21.89
CA LEU A 101 23.16 -0.35 -20.82
C LEU A 101 23.12 -1.81 -21.33
N THR A 102 23.70 -2.11 -22.50
CA THR A 102 23.71 -3.48 -23.06
C THR A 102 24.70 -4.46 -22.39
N GLN A 103 25.31 -4.15 -21.25
CA GLN A 103 26.22 -5.08 -20.57
C GLN A 103 26.04 -5.18 -19.06
N VAL A 104 25.03 -5.92 -18.60
CA VAL A 104 25.18 -6.80 -17.43
C VAL A 104 24.32 -8.05 -17.65
N VAL A 105 24.94 -9.10 -18.20
CA VAL A 105 24.48 -10.49 -18.12
C VAL A 105 25.46 -11.21 -17.20
N THR A 106 25.01 -11.60 -16.00
CA THR A 106 25.17 -12.95 -15.44
C THR A 106 24.21 -13.11 -14.27
#